data_AF-A0A176S6M4-F1
#
_entry.id   AF-A0A176S6M4-F1
#
_cell.length_a   1.000
_cell.length_b   1.000
_cell.length_c   1.000
_cell.angle_alpha   90.00
_cell.angle_beta   90.00
_cell.angle_gamma   90.00
#
_symmetry.space_group_name_H-M   'P 1'
#
loop_
_entity.id
_entity.type
_entity.pdbx_description
1 polymer ?
#
loop_
_entity_poly.entity_id
_entity_poly.type
_entity_poly.pdbx_seq_one_letter_code
_entity_poly.pdbx_strand_id
1 'polypeptide(L)'
;MCSSNGGQLILTDLWRYLMRKFSSYGPPNKKLHYYAPRETLVTHALTQLKGDDPDEGGHYITVWAPRQTGKSWIMQEVVLALQQDTQFDVIFLSLQF
;
A
#
# COMPACT_ATOMS: atom_id res chain seq x y z
N MET A 1 -20.26 37.01 -26.26
CA MET A 1 -19.36 37.24 -25.11
C MET A 1 -19.16 35.92 -24.38
N CYS A 2 -18.03 35.26 -24.64
CA CYS A 2 -17.30 34.38 -23.72
C CYS A 2 -15.98 34.11 -24.45
N SER A 3 -14.97 34.90 -24.11
CA SER A 3 -13.67 34.93 -24.79
C SER A 3 -12.92 33.64 -24.53
N SER A 4 -12.55 32.95 -25.61
CA SER A 4 -11.53 31.91 -25.61
C SER A 4 -10.16 32.55 -25.35
N ASN A 5 -9.76 32.65 -24.08
CA ASN A 5 -8.37 32.95 -23.74
C ASN A 5 -7.64 31.63 -23.48
N GLY A 6 -6.97 31.16 -24.53
CA GLY A 6 -5.96 30.13 -24.41
C GLY A 6 -4.73 30.60 -23.63
N GLY A 7 -4.05 29.63 -23.05
CA GLY A 7 -2.60 29.68 -22.92
C GLY A 7 -2.02 30.43 -21.74
N GLN A 8 -2.40 30.09 -20.50
CA GLN A 8 -1.45 30.19 -19.39
C GLN A 8 -1.82 29.21 -18.27
N LEU A 9 -1.56 27.92 -18.47
CA LEU A 9 -1.24 27.07 -17.32
C LEU A 9 0.07 27.60 -16.77
N ILE A 10 -0.04 28.50 -15.79
CA ILE A 10 1.09 28.98 -14.99
C ILE A 10 1.90 27.77 -14.53
N LEU A 11 3.22 27.82 -14.71
CA LEU A 11 4.16 26.75 -14.36
C LEU A 11 3.88 26.17 -12.96
N THR A 12 3.38 26.97 -12.04
CA THR A 12 2.95 26.59 -10.69
C THR A 12 1.82 25.54 -10.66
N ASP A 13 0.84 25.61 -11.56
CA ASP A 13 -0.26 24.63 -11.65
C ASP A 13 0.19 23.33 -12.31
N LEU A 14 1.12 23.41 -13.27
CA LEU A 14 1.78 22.24 -13.86
C LEU A 14 2.68 21.52 -12.83
N TRP A 15 3.45 22.26 -12.03
CA TRP A 15 4.24 21.70 -10.91
C TRP A 15 3.35 21.02 -9.86
N ARG A 16 2.17 21.59 -9.56
CA ARG A 16 1.19 21.03 -8.63
C ARG A 16 0.54 19.74 -9.14
N TYR A 17 0.52 19.53 -10.46
CA TYR A 17 0.02 18.31 -11.10
C TYR A 17 1.12 17.25 -11.32
N LEU A 18 2.38 17.67 -11.46
CA LEU A 18 3.53 16.76 -11.60
C LEU A 18 3.99 16.15 -10.26
N MET A 19 3.85 16.86 -9.14
CA MET A 19 4.29 16.35 -7.85
C MET A 19 3.21 15.51 -7.17
N ARG A 20 3.53 14.23 -6.95
CA ARG A 20 2.71 13.36 -6.12
C ARG A 20 2.60 13.94 -4.70
N LYS A 21 1.39 13.93 -4.13
CA LYS A 21 1.14 14.55 -2.82
C LYS A 21 1.43 13.58 -1.69
N PHE A 22 1.88 14.09 -0.56
CA PHE A 22 1.92 13.28 0.65
C PHE A 22 0.49 13.10 1.19
N SER A 23 0.17 11.90 1.67
CA SER A 23 -1.09 11.62 2.35
C SER A 23 -0.79 11.10 3.74
N SER A 24 -1.35 11.78 4.75
CA SER A 24 -1.15 11.42 6.16
C SER A 24 -2.14 10.38 6.67
N TYR A 25 -3.23 10.14 5.94
CA TYR A 25 -4.31 9.27 6.38
C TYR A 25 -4.65 8.21 5.33
N GLY A 26 -4.91 6.99 5.81
CA GLY A 26 -5.30 5.84 4.99
C GLY A 26 -4.17 5.30 4.10
N PRO A 27 -4.44 4.20 3.37
CA PRO A 27 -3.51 3.67 2.36
C PRO A 27 -3.25 4.73 1.26
N PRO A 28 -1.99 4.95 0.85
CA PRO A 28 -1.65 5.89 -0.21
C PRO A 28 -2.21 5.42 -1.55
N ASN A 29 -2.88 6.32 -2.27
CA ASN A 29 -3.22 6.07 -3.68
C ASN A 29 -1.93 6.09 -4.51
N LYS A 30 -1.49 4.93 -4.99
CA LYS A 30 -0.23 4.75 -5.73
C LYS A 30 -0.09 5.66 -6.98
N LYS A 31 -1.21 6.14 -7.54
CA LYS A 31 -1.22 7.04 -8.72
C LYS A 31 -1.03 8.51 -8.34
N LEU A 32 -1.62 8.94 -7.22
CA LEU A 32 -1.70 10.36 -6.82
C LEU A 32 -0.73 10.73 -5.70
N HIS A 33 -0.41 9.78 -4.83
CA HIS A 33 0.36 10.00 -3.62
C HIS A 33 1.79 9.52 -3.75
N TYR A 34 2.70 10.25 -3.12
CA TYR A 34 4.08 9.81 -3.01
C TYR A 34 4.11 8.58 -2.08
N TYR A 35 4.73 7.51 -2.54
CA TYR A 35 4.95 6.31 -1.74
C TYR A 35 6.27 5.66 -2.17
N ALA A 36 6.92 4.99 -1.23
CA ALA A 36 8.08 4.15 -1.51
C ALA A 36 7.58 2.72 -1.75
N PRO A 37 7.82 2.12 -2.94
CA PRO A 37 7.46 0.73 -3.18
C PRO A 37 8.31 -0.18 -2.29
N ARG A 38 7.65 -1.09 -1.56
CA ARG A 38 8.28 -2.08 -0.68
C ARG A 38 7.94 -3.50 -1.11
N GLU A 39 7.92 -3.73 -2.42
CA GLU A 39 7.46 -4.97 -3.05
C GLU A 39 8.20 -6.18 -2.48
N THR A 40 9.52 -6.10 -2.34
CA THR A 40 10.34 -7.18 -1.75
C THR A 40 9.89 -7.56 -0.34
N LEU A 41 9.52 -6.59 0.50
CA LEU A 41 9.05 -6.87 1.86
C LEU A 41 7.66 -7.50 1.88
N VAL A 42 6.77 -7.04 0.99
CA VAL A 42 5.42 -7.61 0.85
C VAL A 42 5.51 -9.05 0.33
N THR A 43 6.28 -9.29 -0.73
CA THR A 43 6.50 -10.64 -1.27
C THR A 43 7.12 -11.56 -0.23
N HIS A 44 8.13 -11.11 0.49
CA HIS A 44 8.75 -11.91 1.55
C HIS A 44 7.73 -12.28 2.64
N ALA A 45 6.92 -11.33 3.10
CA ALA A 45 5.89 -11.60 4.10
C ALA A 45 4.82 -12.59 3.58
N LEU A 46 4.42 -12.48 2.30
CA LEU A 46 3.50 -13.44 1.66
C LEU A 46 4.08 -14.85 1.60
N THR A 47 5.33 -14.99 1.15
CA THR A 47 6.01 -16.29 1.09
C THR A 47 6.09 -16.91 2.49
N GLN A 48 6.48 -16.13 3.50
CA GLN A 48 6.53 -16.65 4.87
C GLN A 48 5.16 -17.07 5.39
N LEU A 49 4.08 -16.34 5.08
CA LEU A 49 2.73 -16.72 5.50
C LEU A 49 2.21 -17.96 4.77
N LYS A 50 2.46 -18.09 3.47
CA LYS A 50 2.01 -19.24 2.67
C LYS A 50 2.79 -20.52 2.96
N GLY A 51 4.01 -20.41 3.46
CA GLY A 51 4.92 -21.54 3.56
C GLY A 51 5.49 -21.93 2.20
N ASP A 52 6.34 -22.97 2.20
CA ASP A 52 6.93 -23.51 0.97
C ASP A 52 5.91 -24.34 0.17
N ASP A 53 5.00 -25.04 0.87
CA ASP A 53 3.86 -25.75 0.30
C ASP A 53 2.55 -25.28 0.99
N PRO A 54 1.65 -24.57 0.27
CA PRO A 54 0.37 -24.13 0.81
C PRO A 54 -0.51 -25.27 1.36
N ASP A 55 -0.37 -26.49 0.82
CA ASP A 55 -1.16 -27.65 1.23
C ASP A 55 -0.60 -28.32 2.49
N GLU A 56 0.70 -28.12 2.80
CA GLU A 56 1.32 -28.59 4.04
C GLU A 56 1.27 -27.55 5.18
N GLY A 57 0.80 -26.34 4.88
CA GLY A 57 0.46 -25.30 5.85
C GLY A 57 1.41 -24.09 5.85
N GLY A 58 0.91 -22.99 6.40
CA GLY A 58 1.63 -21.71 6.48
C GLY A 58 2.43 -21.50 7.78
N HIS A 59 3.25 -20.44 7.83
CA HIS A 59 3.99 -20.08 9.04
C HIS A 59 3.32 -18.97 9.83
N TYR A 60 3.41 -19.08 11.16
CA TYR A 60 3.13 -17.95 12.05
C TYR A 60 4.32 -16.99 12.04
N ILE A 61 4.09 -15.77 11.56
CA ILE A 61 5.12 -14.73 11.55
C ILE A 61 4.83 -13.67 12.60
N THR A 62 5.90 -13.15 13.19
CA THR A 62 5.82 -11.94 14.03
C THR A 62 6.56 -10.80 13.34
N VAL A 63 5.88 -9.67 13.16
CA VAL A 63 6.45 -8.49 12.50
C VAL A 63 6.91 -7.48 13.55
N TRP A 64 8.22 -7.30 13.66
CA TRP A 64 8.84 -6.32 14.56
C TRP A 64 9.42 -5.15 13.78
N ALA A 65 9.06 -3.92 14.19
CA ALA A 65 9.70 -2.71 13.71
C ALA A 65 9.38 -1.51 14.62
N PRO A 66 10.27 -0.49 14.68
CA PRO A 66 9.99 0.79 15.34
C PRO A 66 8.66 1.43 14.91
N ARG A 67 8.17 2.41 15.68
CA ARG A 67 6.95 3.16 15.31
C ARG A 67 7.16 3.86 13.95
N GLN A 68 6.06 4.01 13.20
CA GLN A 68 6.00 4.73 11.92
C GLN A 68 6.89 4.19 10.77
N THR A 69 7.37 2.95 10.87
CA THR A 69 8.15 2.27 9.81
C THR A 69 7.30 1.67 8.69
N GLY A 70 5.97 1.79 8.78
CA GLY A 70 5.05 1.25 7.77
C GLY A 70 4.71 -0.23 7.96
N LYS A 71 5.00 -0.84 9.12
CA LYS A 71 4.64 -2.24 9.42
C LYS A 71 3.14 -2.55 9.20
N SER A 72 2.25 -1.67 9.66
CA SER A 72 0.81 -1.83 9.44
C SER A 72 0.44 -1.74 7.97
N TRP A 73 1.11 -0.87 7.21
CA TRP A 73 0.87 -0.71 5.78
C TRP A 73 1.32 -1.94 4.99
N ILE A 74 2.49 -2.50 5.31
CA ILE A 74 2.98 -3.74 4.69
C ILE A 74 1.98 -4.87 4.93
N MET A 75 1.52 -5.06 6.17
CA MET A 75 0.54 -6.11 6.48
C MET A 75 -0.82 -5.87 5.83
N GLN A 76 -1.24 -4.63 5.63
CA GLN A 76 -2.45 -4.32 4.85
C GLN A 76 -2.30 -4.77 3.39
N GLU A 77 -1.15 -4.49 2.74
CA GLU A 77 -0.91 -4.94 1.36
C GLU A 77 -0.88 -6.47 1.26
N VAL A 78 -0.30 -7.15 2.25
CA VAL A 78 -0.29 -8.62 2.34
C VAL A 78 -1.71 -9.18 2.48
N VAL A 79 -2.52 -8.62 3.37
CA VAL A 79 -3.93 -9.02 3.54
C VAL A 79 -4.72 -8.81 2.26
N LEU A 80 -4.57 -7.65 1.61
CA LEU A 80 -5.23 -7.37 0.34
C LEU A 80 -4.82 -8.36 -0.75
N ALA A 81 -3.54 -8.73 -0.82
CA ALA A 81 -3.05 -9.72 -1.76
C ALA A 81 -3.65 -11.11 -1.50
N LEU A 82 -3.69 -11.55 -0.24
CA LEU A 82 -4.30 -12.83 0.14
C LEU A 82 -5.82 -12.85 -0.08
N GLN A 83 -6.52 -11.71 0.07
CA GLN A 83 -7.96 -11.62 -0.21
C GLN A 83 -8.30 -11.78 -1.70
N GLN A 84 -7.35 -11.52 -2.61
CA GLN A 84 -7.53 -11.80 -4.03
C GLN A 84 -7.26 -13.27 -4.37
N ASP A 85 -6.67 -14.02 -3.44
CA ASP A 85 -6.37 -15.43 -3.59
C ASP A 85 -7.53 -16.27 -3.06
N THR A 86 -8.19 -17.02 -3.94
CA THR A 86 -9.37 -17.81 -3.60
C THR A 86 -9.06 -19.01 -2.70
N GLN A 87 -7.77 -19.31 -2.46
CA GLN A 87 -7.35 -20.41 -1.59
C GLN A 87 -7.49 -20.08 -0.10
N PHE A 88 -7.61 -18.80 0.28
CA PHE A 88 -7.54 -18.38 1.67
C PHE A 88 -8.76 -17.55 2.10
N ASP A 89 -9.33 -17.91 3.26
CA ASP A 89 -10.21 -17.02 4.00
C ASP A 89 -9.35 -16.11 4.90
N VAL A 90 -9.45 -14.79 4.69
CA VAL A 90 -8.58 -13.81 5.37
C VAL A 90 -9.37 -13.00 6.38
N ILE A 91 -8.94 -13.06 7.64
CA ILE A 91 -9.53 -12.29 8.74
C ILE A 91 -8.49 -11.34 9.32
N PHE A 92 -8.87 -10.07 9.52
CA PHE A 92 -8.04 -9.07 10.18
C PHE A 92 -8.64 -8.67 11.53
N LEU A 93 -7.93 -8.98 12.62
CA LEU A 93 -8.37 -8.69 13.98
C LEU A 93 -7.49 -7.61 14.62
N SER A 94 -8.11 -6.54 15.09
CA SER A 94 -7.43 -5.51 15.88
C SER A 94 -7.53 -5.87 17.36
N LEU A 95 -6.41 -6.33 17.93
CA LEU A 95 -6.27 -6.53 19.37
C LEU A 95 -5.88 -5.19 20.01
N GLN A 96 -6.86 -4.31 20.18
CA GLN A 96 -6.73 -3.13 21.04
C GLN A 96 -7.44 -3.45 22.36
N PHE A 97 -6.68 -3.42 23.46
CA PHE A 97 -7.19 -3.55 24.82
C PHE A 97 -7.28 -2.17 25.46
#